data_AF-A0A9D7KNB4-F1
#
_entry.id   AF-A0A9D7KNB4-F1
#
_cell.length_a   1.000
_cell.length_b   1.000
_cell.length_c   1.000
_cell.angle_alpha   90.00
_cell.angle_beta   90.00
_cell.angle_gamma   90.00
#
_symmetry.space_group_name_H-M   'P 1'
#
loop_
_entity.id
_entity.type
_entity.pdbx_description
1 polymer ?
#
loop_
_entity_poly.entity_id
_entity_poly.type
_entity_poly.pdbx_seq_one_letter_code
_entity_poly.pdbx_strand_id
1 'polypeptide(L)'
;MNPGDDEFPKQIEILCRKPEAINLPGGLAVTAIDPEEYFSHLSAIILDDDYYNFTIGNSYTLNGLHISGIEALICLKAYAYLNLSNRKEEGENIDEKNINKHKRDVFRLGAGLKTTDIILPSKIRSDLKMFVQIMEKEKPEVVNLLKLMGINNLTRDDILSTLNKSFRL
;
A
#
# COMPACT_ATOMS: atom_id res chain seq x y z
N MET A 1 -15.45 -7.23 -11.24
CA MET A 1 -15.64 -8.47 -12.03
C MET A 1 -14.63 -9.51 -11.55
N ASN A 2 -14.93 -10.80 -11.63
CA ASN A 2 -13.93 -11.85 -11.44
C ASN A 2 -13.33 -12.21 -12.81
N PRO A 3 -12.05 -12.59 -12.90
CA PRO A 3 -11.48 -13.09 -14.14
C PRO A 3 -12.21 -14.37 -14.57
N GLY A 4 -12.22 -14.65 -15.87
CA GLY A 4 -12.83 -15.89 -16.39
C GLY A 4 -12.09 -17.17 -15.95
N ASP A 5 -10.86 -16.99 -15.47
CA ASP A 5 -10.01 -18.02 -14.88
C ASP A 5 -9.44 -17.47 -13.57
N ASP A 6 -9.66 -18.20 -12.49
CA ASP A 6 -9.29 -17.81 -11.11
C ASP A 6 -7.78 -17.81 -10.86
N GLU A 7 -6.96 -18.34 -11.78
CA GLU A 7 -5.49 -18.21 -11.73
C GLU A 7 -5.02 -16.78 -12.05
N PHE A 8 -5.85 -15.97 -12.73
CA PHE A 8 -5.50 -14.58 -13.02
C PHE A 8 -5.81 -13.63 -11.85
N PRO A 9 -5.04 -12.53 -11.71
CA PRO A 9 -5.35 -11.54 -10.70
C PRO A 9 -6.68 -10.84 -11.01
N LYS A 10 -7.50 -10.64 -9.97
CA LYS A 10 -8.76 -9.89 -10.09
C LYS A 10 -8.56 -8.42 -10.46
N GLN A 11 -7.39 -7.87 -10.13
CA GLN A 11 -7.02 -6.49 -10.40
C GLN A 11 -5.51 -6.39 -10.58
N ILE A 12 -5.08 -5.56 -11.54
CA ILE A 12 -3.68 -5.19 -11.74
C ILE A 12 -3.54 -3.72 -11.34
N GLU A 13 -2.52 -3.43 -10.53
CA GLU A 13 -2.21 -2.08 -10.06
C GLU A 13 -0.82 -1.70 -10.58
N ILE A 14 -0.76 -0.67 -11.42
CA ILE A 14 0.47 -0.15 -12.01
C ILE A 14 0.90 1.09 -11.22
N LEU A 15 2.17 1.10 -10.80
CA LEU A 15 2.78 2.20 -10.07
C LEU A 15 3.74 2.94 -11.00
N CYS A 16 3.62 4.25 -11.09
CA CYS A 16 4.58 5.09 -11.81
C CYS A 16 4.92 6.34 -11.00
N ARG A 17 6.08 6.96 -11.27
CA ARG A 17 6.32 8.35 -10.87
C ARG A 17 5.81 9.29 -11.95
N LYS A 18 5.64 10.57 -11.61
CA LYS A 18 5.26 11.60 -12.59
C LYS A 18 6.24 11.56 -13.78
N PRO A 19 5.76 11.34 -15.01
CA PRO A 19 6.65 11.26 -16.16
C PRO A 19 7.20 12.65 -16.50
N GLU A 20 8.52 12.82 -16.35
CA GLU A 20 9.22 14.06 -16.72
C GLU A 20 9.24 14.29 -18.24
N ALA A 21 9.12 13.23 -19.04
CA ALA A 21 9.25 13.26 -20.49
C ALA A 21 7.97 13.69 -21.25
N ILE A 22 6.82 13.78 -20.56
CA ILE A 22 5.56 14.16 -21.20
C ILE A 22 5.38 15.68 -21.05
N ASN A 23 5.91 16.42 -22.02
CA ASN A 23 5.56 17.83 -22.21
C ASN A 23 4.24 17.90 -22.98
N LEU A 24 3.15 18.18 -22.27
CA LEU A 24 1.87 18.43 -22.93
C LEU A 24 1.94 19.81 -23.62
N PRO A 25 1.66 19.89 -24.94
CA PRO A 25 1.62 21.17 -25.65
C PRO A 25 0.58 22.11 -25.02
N GLY A 26 0.87 23.41 -25.00
CA GLY A 26 -0.13 24.41 -24.63
C GLY A 26 -1.36 24.33 -25.54
N GLY A 27 -2.56 24.33 -24.95
CA GLY A 27 -3.82 24.22 -25.70
C GLY A 27 -4.31 22.79 -25.95
N LEU A 28 -3.64 21.77 -25.40
CA LEU A 28 -4.15 20.41 -25.46
C LEU A 28 -5.43 20.28 -24.61
N ALA A 29 -6.55 19.94 -25.24
CA ALA A 29 -7.75 19.52 -24.53
C ALA A 29 -7.53 18.10 -23.99
N VAL A 30 -7.43 17.97 -22.66
CA VAL A 30 -7.35 16.68 -21.99
C VAL A 30 -8.77 16.23 -21.65
N THR A 31 -9.21 15.13 -22.25
CA THR A 31 -10.46 14.47 -21.84
C THR A 31 -10.14 13.43 -20.79
N ALA A 32 -10.67 13.60 -19.58
CA ALA A 32 -10.58 12.57 -18.56
C ALA A 32 -11.36 11.33 -19.04
N ILE A 33 -10.72 10.17 -19.01
CA ILE A 33 -11.39 8.88 -19.22
C ILE A 33 -11.85 8.41 -17.85
N ASP A 34 -13.13 8.04 -17.72
CA ASP A 34 -13.61 7.39 -16.51
C ASP A 34 -13.02 5.96 -16.43
N PRO A 35 -12.14 5.67 -15.46
CA PRO A 35 -11.57 4.33 -15.34
C PRO A 35 -12.62 3.26 -15.06
N GLU A 36 -13.74 3.61 -14.41
CA GLU A 36 -14.81 2.66 -14.12
C GLU A 36 -15.54 2.20 -15.40
N GLU A 37 -15.62 3.07 -16.41
CA GLU A 37 -16.29 2.78 -17.68
C GLU A 37 -15.43 1.90 -18.60
N TYR A 38 -14.12 2.12 -18.64
CA TYR A 38 -13.24 1.49 -19.63
C TYR A 38 -12.27 0.45 -19.06
N PHE A 39 -11.84 0.60 -17.81
CA PHE A 39 -10.75 -0.18 -17.23
C PHE A 39 -10.97 -0.54 -15.76
N SER A 40 -12.14 -1.10 -15.42
CA SER A 40 -12.50 -1.45 -14.03
C SER A 40 -11.53 -2.43 -13.31
N HIS A 41 -10.59 -3.05 -14.05
CA HIS A 41 -9.61 -4.02 -13.56
C HIS A 41 -8.19 -3.45 -13.46
N LEU A 42 -7.98 -2.22 -13.96
CA LEU A 42 -6.68 -1.56 -13.96
C LEU A 42 -6.74 -0.34 -13.04
N SER A 43 -5.84 -0.30 -12.08
CA SER A 43 -5.56 0.91 -11.31
C SER A 43 -4.18 1.43 -11.69
N ALA A 44 -4.05 2.74 -11.85
CA ALA A 44 -2.78 3.41 -12.04
C ALA A 44 -2.58 4.42 -10.91
N ILE A 45 -1.46 4.33 -10.20
CA ILE A 45 -1.12 5.23 -9.10
C ILE A 45 0.17 5.98 -9.46
N ILE A 46 0.09 7.30 -9.35
CA ILE A 46 1.27 8.17 -9.42
C ILE A 46 1.84 8.31 -8.01
N LEU A 47 3.05 7.78 -7.83
CA LEU A 47 3.84 7.92 -6.62
C LEU A 47 4.71 9.17 -6.68
N ASP A 48 4.97 9.77 -5.51
CA ASP A 48 6.07 10.72 -5.37
C ASP A 48 7.43 10.02 -5.47
N ASP A 49 8.49 10.81 -5.63
CA ASP A 49 9.83 10.29 -5.86
C ASP A 49 10.37 9.48 -4.68
N ASP A 50 10.03 9.81 -3.43
CA ASP A 50 10.48 9.05 -2.26
C ASP A 50 9.86 7.64 -2.29
N TYR A 51 8.55 7.56 -2.45
CA TYR A 51 7.83 6.29 -2.53
C TYR A 51 8.21 5.48 -3.78
N TYR A 52 8.39 6.14 -4.93
CA TYR A 52 8.80 5.46 -6.15
C TYR A 52 10.19 4.85 -6.02
N ASN A 53 11.19 5.65 -5.63
CA ASN A 53 12.56 5.18 -5.53
C ASN A 53 12.70 4.10 -4.46
N PHE A 54 12.01 4.25 -3.33
CA PHE A 54 11.96 3.22 -2.29
C PHE A 54 11.31 1.93 -2.81
N THR A 55 10.19 2.03 -3.54
CA THR A 55 9.48 0.86 -4.08
C THR A 55 10.35 0.13 -5.11
N ILE A 56 11.00 0.85 -6.03
CA ILE A 56 11.91 0.25 -7.02
C ILE A 56 13.11 -0.40 -6.31
N GLY A 57 13.73 0.27 -5.34
CA GLY A 57 14.86 -0.27 -4.59
C GLY A 57 14.53 -1.49 -3.73
N ASN A 58 13.26 -1.62 -3.32
CA ASN A 58 12.74 -2.77 -2.55
C ASN A 58 11.78 -3.60 -3.41
N SER A 59 12.12 -3.79 -4.68
CA SER A 59 11.42 -4.68 -5.61
C SER A 59 12.38 -5.77 -6.11
N TYR A 60 11.81 -6.81 -6.72
CA TYR A 60 12.57 -7.81 -7.47
C TYR A 60 12.01 -7.93 -8.89
N THR A 61 12.87 -8.32 -9.83
CA THR A 61 12.46 -8.48 -11.23
C THR A 61 12.02 -9.91 -11.51
N LEU A 62 10.83 -10.09 -12.07
CA LEU A 62 10.33 -11.35 -12.59
C LEU A 62 9.87 -11.15 -14.04
N ASN A 63 10.49 -11.87 -14.97
CA ASN A 63 10.19 -11.77 -16.42
C ASN A 63 10.22 -10.33 -16.96
N GLY A 64 11.16 -9.50 -16.47
CA GLY A 64 11.29 -8.10 -16.86
C GLY A 64 10.33 -7.13 -16.15
N LEU A 65 9.45 -7.63 -15.28
CA LEU A 65 8.53 -6.82 -14.48
C LEU A 65 9.07 -6.61 -13.07
N HIS A 66 9.00 -5.38 -12.58
CA HIS A 66 9.28 -5.07 -11.17
C HIS A 66 8.10 -5.50 -10.30
N ILE A 67 8.36 -6.38 -9.33
CA ILE A 67 7.41 -6.83 -8.32
C ILE A 67 7.82 -6.25 -6.97
N SER A 68 6.93 -5.49 -6.35
CA SER A 68 7.21 -4.86 -5.04
C SER A 68 7.43 -5.90 -3.96
N GLY A 69 8.50 -5.75 -3.18
CA GLY A 69 8.78 -6.54 -1.99
C GLY A 69 7.83 -6.23 -0.84
N ILE A 70 7.85 -7.07 0.19
CA ILE A 70 6.97 -6.94 1.37
C ILE A 70 7.20 -5.59 2.06
N GLU A 71 8.44 -5.11 2.11
CA GLU A 71 8.86 -3.87 2.74
C GLU A 71 8.21 -2.65 2.07
N ALA A 72 8.26 -2.59 0.74
CA ALA A 72 7.60 -1.56 -0.05
C ALA A 72 6.08 -1.64 0.09
N LEU A 73 5.51 -2.86 0.02
CA LEU A 73 4.07 -3.07 0.14
C LEU A 73 3.54 -2.60 1.51
N ILE A 74 4.24 -2.87 2.61
CA ILE A 74 3.86 -2.36 3.94
C ILE A 74 3.77 -0.84 3.93
N CYS A 75 4.79 -0.16 3.40
CA CYS A 75 4.84 1.30 3.36
C CYS A 75 3.73 1.89 2.48
N LEU A 76 3.49 1.29 1.31
CA LEU A 76 2.43 1.71 0.38
C LEU A 76 1.03 1.51 0.98
N LYS A 77 0.78 0.39 1.68
CA LYS A 77 -0.52 0.13 2.31
C LYS A 77 -0.74 1.03 3.53
N ALA A 78 0.30 1.31 4.32
CA ALA A 78 0.21 2.28 5.42
C ALA A 78 -0.12 3.69 4.91
N TYR A 79 0.56 4.13 3.84
CA TYR A 79 0.26 5.40 3.17
C TYR A 79 -1.18 5.46 2.65
N ALA A 80 -1.64 4.41 1.95
CA ALA A 80 -3.00 4.36 1.42
C ALA A 80 -4.05 4.42 2.53
N TYR A 81 -3.81 3.75 3.67
CA TYR A 81 -4.68 3.88 4.85
C TYR A 81 -4.75 5.33 5.32
N LEU A 82 -3.60 5.99 5.55
CA LEU A 82 -3.56 7.37 6.03
C LEU A 82 -4.23 8.34 5.06
N ASN A 83 -3.95 8.20 3.76
CA ASN A 83 -4.53 9.05 2.73
C ASN A 83 -6.05 8.94 2.68
N LEU A 84 -6.59 7.71 2.66
CA LEU A 84 -8.04 7.49 2.61
C LEU A 84 -8.73 7.90 3.92
N SER A 85 -8.10 7.67 5.07
CA SER A 85 -8.61 8.15 6.36
C SER A 85 -8.70 9.68 6.40
N ASN A 86 -7.63 10.38 5.99
CA ASN A 86 -7.63 11.85 5.98
C ASN A 86 -8.69 12.42 5.03
N ARG A 87 -8.78 11.90 3.79
CA ARG A 87 -9.80 12.34 2.81
C ARG A 87 -11.22 12.12 3.31
N LYS A 88 -11.44 11.01 4.03
CA LYS A 88 -12.72 10.74 4.68
C LYS A 88 -13.03 11.74 5.78
N GLU A 89 -12.04 12.09 6.61
CA GLU A 89 -12.18 13.13 7.65
C GLU A 89 -12.44 14.52 7.04
N GLU A 90 -11.88 14.80 5.86
CA GLU A 90 -12.12 16.03 5.08
C GLU A 90 -13.50 16.06 4.38
N GLY A 91 -14.30 15.00 4.51
CA GLY A 91 -15.68 14.94 4.04
C GLY A 91 -15.89 14.26 2.69
N GLU A 92 -14.86 13.64 2.10
CA GLU A 92 -15.03 12.82 0.91
C GLU A 92 -15.81 11.53 1.23
N ASN A 93 -16.67 11.10 0.30
CA ASN A 93 -17.44 9.86 0.46
C ASN A 93 -16.58 8.63 0.17
N ILE A 94 -15.79 8.21 1.17
CA ILE A 94 -14.91 7.05 1.11
C ILE A 94 -15.54 5.84 1.83
N ASP A 95 -15.65 4.71 1.13
CA ASP A 95 -16.06 3.45 1.73
C ASP A 95 -15.04 2.99 2.80
N GLU A 96 -15.52 2.84 4.03
CA GLU A 96 -14.78 2.35 5.19
C GLU A 96 -14.12 0.98 4.93
N LYS A 97 -14.69 0.16 4.04
CA LYS A 97 -14.11 -1.13 3.64
C LYS A 97 -12.77 -0.95 2.92
N ASN A 98 -12.60 0.11 2.14
CA ASN A 98 -11.35 0.38 1.42
C ASN A 98 -10.24 0.76 2.41
N ILE A 99 -10.53 1.62 3.38
CA ILE A 99 -9.59 1.97 4.46
C ILE A 99 -9.20 0.70 5.25
N ASN A 100 -10.19 -0.08 5.68
CA ASN A 100 -9.94 -1.28 6.47
C ASN A 100 -9.20 -2.39 5.71
N LYS A 101 -9.34 -2.45 4.38
CA LYS A 101 -8.56 -3.36 3.52
C LYS A 101 -7.06 -3.07 3.68
N HIS A 102 -6.65 -1.81 3.53
CA HIS A 102 -5.24 -1.42 3.65
C HIS A 102 -4.68 -1.68 5.05
N LYS A 103 -5.45 -1.36 6.10
CA LYS A 103 -5.10 -1.71 7.49
C LYS A 103 -4.82 -3.21 7.66
N ARG A 104 -5.73 -4.06 7.16
CA ARG A 104 -5.58 -5.52 7.23
C ARG A 104 -4.36 -5.99 6.45
N ASP A 105 -4.12 -5.43 5.27
CA ASP A 105 -2.97 -5.81 4.44
C ASP A 105 -1.64 -5.48 5.14
N VAL A 106 -1.53 -4.35 5.85
CA VAL A 106 -0.33 -4.04 6.67
C VAL A 106 -0.11 -5.11 7.74
N PHE A 107 -1.13 -5.55 8.47
CA PHE A 107 -0.98 -6.62 9.47
C PHE A 107 -0.62 -7.97 8.84
N ARG A 108 -1.21 -8.32 7.69
CA ARG A 108 -0.87 -9.55 6.96
C ARG A 108 0.59 -9.55 6.52
N LEU A 109 1.04 -8.45 5.92
CA LEU A 109 2.40 -8.30 5.45
C LEU A 109 3.39 -8.25 6.62
N GLY A 110 3.06 -7.52 7.68
CA GLY A 110 3.87 -7.43 8.90
C GLY A 110 4.05 -8.79 9.59
N ALA A 111 3.04 -9.66 9.59
CA ALA A 111 3.15 -11.03 10.10
C ALA A 111 4.10 -11.91 9.28
N GLY A 112 4.33 -11.57 8.00
CA GLY A 112 5.27 -12.25 7.11
C GLY A 112 6.63 -11.57 6.98
N LEU A 113 6.85 -10.43 7.64
CA LEU A 113 8.08 -9.64 7.51
C LEU A 113 9.23 -10.34 8.24
N LYS A 114 10.27 -10.70 7.48
CA LYS A 114 11.50 -11.33 8.00
C LYS A 114 12.69 -10.38 8.01
N THR A 115 12.68 -9.42 7.10
CA THR A 115 13.74 -8.43 6.96
C THR A 115 13.75 -7.49 8.14
N THR A 116 14.95 -7.17 8.61
CA THR A 116 15.18 -6.21 9.69
C THR A 116 16.08 -5.10 9.19
N ASP A 117 16.12 -3.99 9.92
CA ASP A 117 17.06 -2.89 9.69
C ASP A 117 16.90 -2.11 8.37
N ILE A 118 15.65 -1.99 7.91
CA ILE A 118 15.26 -1.29 6.70
C ILE A 118 15.37 0.23 6.93
N ILE A 119 16.14 0.90 6.07
CA ILE A 119 16.31 2.35 6.11
C ILE A 119 15.21 2.99 5.25
N LEU A 120 14.37 3.79 5.89
CA LEU A 120 13.31 4.53 5.22
C LEU A 120 13.71 5.97 4.91
N PRO A 121 13.32 6.52 3.74
CA PRO A 121 13.26 7.96 3.52
C PRO A 121 12.44 8.66 4.63
N SER A 122 12.78 9.91 4.96
CA SER A 122 12.18 10.64 6.08
C SER A 122 10.66 10.73 5.99
N LYS A 123 10.13 10.96 4.79
CA LYS A 123 8.69 11.01 4.49
C LYS A 123 8.02 9.68 4.81
N ILE A 124 8.49 8.59 4.19
CA ILE A 124 7.94 7.23 4.38
C ILE A 124 8.03 6.80 5.85
N ARG A 125 9.14 7.12 6.53
CA ARG A 125 9.31 6.85 7.96
C ARG A 125 8.25 7.56 8.79
N SER A 126 7.96 8.82 8.49
CA SER A 126 6.97 9.61 9.21
C SER A 126 5.57 9.04 9.01
N ASP A 127 5.23 8.67 7.78
CA ASP A 127 3.94 8.06 7.44
C ASP A 127 3.78 6.70 8.13
N LEU A 128 4.77 5.81 8.05
CA LEU A 128 4.68 4.50 8.71
C LEU A 128 4.63 4.63 10.24
N LYS A 129 5.36 5.58 10.82
CA LYS A 129 5.29 5.88 12.25
C LYS A 129 3.90 6.35 12.68
N MET A 130 3.30 7.26 11.92
CA MET A 130 1.94 7.73 12.16
C MET A 130 0.93 6.58 12.12
N PHE A 131 1.05 5.70 11.12
CA PHE A 131 0.22 4.49 11.04
C PHE A 131 0.34 3.63 12.31
N VAL A 132 1.57 3.33 12.74
CA VAL A 132 1.81 2.52 13.95
C VAL A 132 1.18 3.16 15.19
N GLN A 133 1.36 4.46 15.39
CA GLN A 133 0.78 5.19 16.52
C GLN A 133 -0.75 5.14 16.54
N ILE A 134 -1.39 5.25 15.36
CA ILE A 134 -2.85 5.09 15.25
C ILE A 134 -3.24 3.67 15.63
N MET A 135 -2.52 2.64 15.16
CA MET A 135 -2.83 1.24 15.50
C MET A 135 -2.65 0.91 16.97
N GLU A 136 -1.66 1.52 17.65
CA GLU A 136 -1.46 1.41 19.10
C GLU A 136 -2.65 2.00 19.88
N LYS A 137 -3.21 3.11 19.38
CA LYS A 137 -4.36 3.79 19.99
C LYS A 137 -5.68 3.07 19.71
N GLU A 138 -5.94 2.73 18.46
CA GLU A 138 -7.20 2.07 18.01
C GLU A 138 -7.32 0.64 18.51
N LYS A 139 -6.20 -0.03 18.73
CA LYS A 139 -6.15 -1.41 19.22
C LYS A 139 -6.99 -2.39 18.37
N PRO A 140 -6.79 -2.45 17.04
CA PRO A 140 -7.59 -3.33 16.17
C PRO A 140 -7.46 -4.80 16.57
N GLU A 141 -8.56 -5.55 16.39
CA GLU A 141 -8.57 -7.01 16.53
C GLU A 141 -7.99 -7.65 15.26
N VAL A 142 -6.92 -8.45 15.42
CA VAL A 142 -6.24 -9.13 14.31
C VAL A 142 -6.27 -10.66 14.43
N VAL A 143 -6.83 -11.20 15.51
CA VAL A 143 -6.77 -12.65 15.80
C VAL A 143 -7.41 -13.47 14.68
N ASN A 144 -8.62 -13.11 14.24
CA ASN A 144 -9.31 -13.82 13.16
C ASN A 144 -8.57 -13.70 11.82
N LEU A 145 -7.96 -12.53 11.55
CA LEU A 145 -7.15 -12.30 10.36
C LEU A 145 -5.94 -13.24 10.32
N LEU A 146 -5.24 -13.38 11.45
CA LEU A 146 -4.05 -14.23 11.57
C LEU A 146 -4.41 -15.72 11.54
N LYS A 147 -5.50 -16.12 12.20
CA LYS A 147 -6.02 -17.49 12.14
C LYS A 147 -6.32 -17.96 10.71
N LEU A 148 -6.91 -17.09 9.88
CA LEU A 148 -7.16 -17.38 8.46
C LEU A 148 -5.87 -17.59 7.66
N MET A 149 -4.74 -17.07 8.14
CA MET A 149 -3.41 -17.29 7.56
C MET A 149 -2.68 -18.50 8.17
N GLY A 150 -3.30 -19.23 9.10
CA GLY A 150 -2.66 -20.30 9.85
C GLY A 150 -1.69 -19.80 10.94
N ILE A 151 -1.73 -18.52 11.29
CA ILE A 151 -0.86 -17.89 12.29
C ILE A 151 -1.61 -17.79 13.62
N ASN A 152 -1.15 -18.54 14.63
CA ASN A 152 -1.82 -18.62 15.95
C ASN A 152 -1.00 -18.02 17.10
N ASN A 153 0.27 -17.68 16.84
CA ASN A 153 1.26 -17.31 17.86
C ASN A 153 1.75 -15.86 17.75
N LEU A 154 1.14 -15.05 16.88
CA LEU A 154 1.43 -13.62 16.78
C LEU A 154 0.23 -12.81 17.27
N THR A 155 0.52 -11.75 18.01
CA THR A 155 -0.46 -10.73 18.40
C THR A 155 -0.30 -9.48 17.55
N ARG A 156 -1.26 -8.56 17.67
CA ARG A 156 -1.12 -7.21 17.08
C ARG A 156 0.16 -6.54 17.56
N ASP A 157 0.43 -6.60 18.86
CA ASP A 157 1.53 -5.88 19.48
C ASP A 157 2.89 -6.50 19.07
N ASP A 158 2.95 -7.81 18.82
CA ASP A 158 4.12 -8.46 18.23
C ASP A 158 4.41 -7.96 16.80
N ILE A 159 3.34 -7.77 16.00
CA ILE A 159 3.46 -7.24 14.65
C ILE A 159 3.91 -5.78 14.69
N LEU A 160 3.30 -4.94 15.53
CA LEU A 160 3.71 -3.54 15.68
C LEU A 160 5.16 -3.42 16.20
N SER A 161 5.57 -4.30 17.12
CA SER A 161 6.95 -4.40 17.60
C SER A 161 7.91 -4.78 16.48
N THR A 162 7.51 -5.73 15.62
CA THR A 162 8.26 -6.10 14.41
C THR A 162 8.41 -4.92 13.46
N LEU A 163 7.33 -4.18 13.19
CA LEU A 163 7.39 -2.98 12.34
C LEU A 163 8.32 -1.91 12.91
N ASN A 164 8.19 -1.59 14.20
CA ASN A 164 9.05 -0.60 14.86
C ASN A 164 10.54 -0.96 14.76
N LYS A 165 10.88 -2.23 15.01
CA LYS A 165 12.26 -2.74 14.93
C LYS A 165 12.77 -2.79 13.49
N SER A 166 12.00 -3.39 12.58
CA SER A 166 12.43 -3.60 11.20
C SER A 166 12.59 -2.30 10.44
N PHE A 167 11.78 -1.27 10.70
CA PHE A 167 11.82 0.01 9.98
C PHE A 167 12.45 1.17 10.77
N ARG A 168 13.02 0.90 11.95
CA ARG A 168 13.66 1.90 12.83
C ARG A 168 12.72 3.09 13.15
N LEU A 169 11.48 2.83 13.54
CA LEU A 169 10.47 3.87 13.77
C LEU A 169 10.65 4.62 15.10
#